data_AF-A0AAW6VKW9-F1
#
_entry.id   AF-A0AAW6VKW9-F1
#
_cell.length_a   1.000
_cell.length_b   1.000
_cell.length_c   1.000
_cell.angle_alpha   90.00
_cell.angle_beta   90.00
_cell.angle_gamma   90.00
#
_symmetry.space_group_name_H-M   'P 1'
#
loop_
_entity.id
_entity.type
_entity.pdbx_description
1 polymer ?
#
loop_
_entity_poly.entity_id
_entity_poly.type
_entity_poly.pdbx_seq_one_letter_code
_entity_poly.pdbx_strand_id
1 'polypeptide(L)'
;MNNTHYEQDGYIYKLSHLFPKKTFIYSLYIKILLSTQIDLKNDFEIAKQLFEIYNVKISRRTVCDIRNKYLIPNIKKIEEKNLTLYFNNFNNNRRLLNKENISIIENNLKGVYELSSNEKIFYPFAENKVIYIGSSNNLKKRLKTYTSKTAHTNDIKNFIKDNEKIYFRIIKTFDYQEYEKKLIDTFINLYGDLPRLNTQRILKEFIIAK
;
A
#
# COMPACT_ATOMS: atom_id res chain seq x y z
N MET A 1 -2.88 -29.06 -10.14
CA MET A 1 -3.33 -28.65 -8.78
C MET A 1 -3.89 -27.24 -8.66
N ASN A 2 -3.64 -26.28 -9.57
CA ASN A 2 -4.06 -24.88 -9.39
C ASN A 2 -5.58 -24.61 -9.39
N ASN A 3 -6.42 -25.60 -9.73
CA ASN A 3 -7.89 -25.47 -9.82
C ASN A 3 -8.64 -26.45 -8.89
N THR A 4 -7.94 -27.04 -7.92
CA THR A 4 -8.56 -27.95 -6.95
C THR A 4 -8.94 -27.16 -5.69
N HIS A 5 -10.14 -27.39 -5.17
CA HIS A 5 -10.68 -26.71 -3.99
C HIS A 5 -11.00 -27.74 -2.90
N TYR A 6 -11.03 -27.29 -1.64
CA TYR A 6 -11.49 -28.10 -0.51
C TYR A 6 -12.48 -27.29 0.32
N GLU A 7 -13.40 -27.99 0.97
CA GLU A 7 -14.39 -27.38 1.86
C GLU A 7 -13.97 -27.59 3.31
N GLN A 8 -14.03 -26.52 4.10
CA GLN A 8 -13.79 -26.57 5.54
C GLN A 8 -14.68 -25.52 6.22
N ASP A 9 -15.39 -25.91 7.28
CA ASP A 9 -16.26 -25.04 8.09
C ASP A 9 -17.29 -24.23 7.27
N GLY A 10 -17.80 -24.81 6.18
CA GLY A 10 -18.75 -24.18 5.27
C GLY A 10 -18.15 -23.18 4.27
N TYR A 11 -16.82 -23.10 4.18
CA TYR A 11 -16.10 -22.24 3.23
C TYR A 11 -15.31 -23.07 2.22
N ILE A 12 -15.28 -22.60 0.96
CA ILE A 12 -14.52 -23.22 -0.13
C ILE A 12 -13.16 -22.52 -0.25
N TYR A 13 -12.08 -23.25 -0.02
CA TYR A 13 -10.71 -22.78 -0.12
C TYR A 13 -10.00 -23.41 -1.33
N LYS A 14 -8.99 -22.73 -1.87
CA LYS A 14 -8.11 -23.34 -2.87
C LYS A 14 -7.17 -24.32 -2.19
N LEU A 15 -6.99 -25.51 -2.75
CA LEU A 15 -6.06 -26.52 -2.24
C LEU A 15 -4.62 -25.98 -2.16
N SER A 16 -4.26 -25.02 -3.02
CA SER A 16 -2.97 -24.32 -2.97
C SER A 16 -2.74 -23.47 -1.72
N HIS A 17 -3.77 -23.20 -0.90
CA HIS A 17 -3.60 -22.56 0.40
C HIS A 17 -2.97 -23.49 1.44
N LEU A 18 -3.17 -24.80 1.32
CA LEU A 18 -2.54 -25.81 2.19
C LEU A 18 -1.06 -26.05 1.84
N PHE A 19 -0.68 -25.75 0.60
CA PHE A 19 0.69 -25.92 0.10
C PHE A 19 1.26 -24.55 -0.31
N PRO A 20 1.71 -23.73 0.66
CA PRO A 20 2.26 -22.43 0.34
C PRO A 20 3.43 -22.55 -0.63
N LYS A 21 3.44 -21.69 -1.66
CA LYS A 21 4.55 -21.61 -2.59
C LYS A 21 5.84 -21.31 -1.82
N LYS A 22 6.98 -21.87 -2.27
CA LYS A 22 8.30 -21.57 -1.66
C LYS A 22 8.56 -20.07 -1.49
N THR A 23 8.11 -19.25 -2.44
CA THR A 23 8.21 -17.79 -2.38
C THR A 23 7.44 -17.16 -1.22
N PHE A 24 6.32 -17.74 -0.80
CA PHE A 24 5.61 -17.30 0.40
C PHE A 24 6.40 -17.63 1.66
N ILE A 25 6.93 -18.86 1.77
CA ILE A 25 7.78 -19.25 2.90
C ILE A 25 9.02 -18.34 2.99
N TYR A 26 9.68 -18.06 1.86
CA TYR A 26 10.82 -17.15 1.83
C TYR A 26 10.43 -15.73 2.25
N SER A 27 9.21 -15.27 1.93
CA SER A 27 8.72 -13.98 2.39
C SER A 27 8.64 -13.91 3.92
N LEU A 28 8.27 -15.00 4.59
CA LEU A 28 8.25 -15.09 6.05
C LEU A 28 9.66 -15.00 6.63
N TYR A 29 10.62 -15.73 6.04
CA TYR A 29 12.02 -15.65 6.46
C TYR A 29 12.59 -14.25 6.28
N ILE A 30 12.30 -13.58 5.16
CA ILE A 30 12.72 -12.19 4.96
C ILE A 30 12.13 -11.28 6.03
N LYS A 31 10.84 -11.43 6.39
CA LYS A 31 10.23 -10.64 7.47
C LYS A 31 10.92 -10.87 8.82
N ILE A 32 11.26 -12.11 9.15
CA ILE A 32 12.00 -12.45 10.38
C ILE A 32 13.41 -11.84 10.37
N LEU A 33 14.12 -11.92 9.24
CA LEU A 33 15.44 -11.29 9.08
C LEU A 33 15.39 -9.77 9.27
N LEU A 34 14.33 -9.12 8.79
CA LEU A 34 14.16 -7.68 8.94
C LEU A 34 13.73 -7.28 10.37
N SER A 35 13.09 -8.17 11.12
CA SER A 35 12.69 -7.89 12.51
C SER A 35 13.79 -8.16 13.54
N THR A 36 14.88 -8.84 13.17
CA THR A 36 15.89 -9.38 14.12
C THR A 36 17.04 -8.42 14.46
N GLN A 37 16.90 -7.11 14.28
CA GLN A 37 17.96 -6.10 14.52
C GLN A 37 19.29 -6.33 13.75
N ILE A 38 19.34 -7.28 12.82
CA ILE A 38 20.47 -7.48 11.92
C ILE A 38 20.53 -6.28 10.96
N ASP A 39 21.68 -5.62 10.84
CA ASP A 39 21.88 -4.46 9.95
C ASP A 39 21.93 -4.91 8.47
N LEU A 40 20.78 -5.21 7.90
CA LEU A 40 20.65 -5.56 6.49
C LEU A 40 20.55 -4.27 5.67
N LYS A 41 21.51 -4.01 4.79
CA LYS A 41 21.54 -2.73 4.04
C LYS A 41 20.78 -2.77 2.73
N ASN A 42 20.62 -3.95 2.14
CA ASN A 42 20.03 -4.13 0.82
C ASN A 42 19.57 -5.58 0.58
N ASP A 43 18.91 -5.82 -0.56
CA ASP A 43 18.40 -7.15 -0.96
C ASP A 43 19.49 -8.21 -1.17
N PHE A 44 20.74 -7.79 -1.40
CA PHE A 44 21.87 -8.72 -1.52
C PHE A 44 22.27 -9.27 -0.14
N GLU A 45 22.31 -8.42 0.88
CA GLU A 45 22.53 -8.87 2.27
C GLU A 45 21.42 -9.79 2.76
N ILE A 46 20.15 -9.50 2.42
CA ILE A 46 19.04 -10.42 2.70
C ILE A 46 19.30 -11.79 2.04
N ALA A 47 19.71 -11.81 0.77
CA ALA A 47 19.97 -13.07 0.06
C ALA A 47 21.09 -13.88 0.75
N LYS A 48 22.14 -13.21 1.20
CA LYS A 48 23.25 -13.82 1.94
C LYS A 48 22.76 -14.43 3.27
N GLN A 49 22.02 -13.67 4.06
CA GLN A 49 21.49 -14.14 5.35
C GLN A 49 20.45 -15.25 5.21
N LEU A 50 19.63 -15.23 4.15
CA LEU A 50 18.73 -16.35 3.83
C LEU A 50 19.49 -17.65 3.58
N PHE A 51 20.66 -17.57 2.94
CA PHE A 51 21.51 -18.73 2.74
C PHE A 51 22.18 -19.17 4.05
N GLU A 52 22.75 -18.25 4.82
CA GLU A 52 23.47 -18.57 6.06
C GLU A 52 22.56 -19.18 7.14
N ILE A 53 21.35 -18.65 7.32
CA ILE A 53 20.46 -19.06 8.41
C ILE A 53 19.50 -20.18 7.99
N TYR A 54 18.99 -20.12 6.75
CA TYR A 54 17.91 -21.02 6.29
C TYR A 54 18.33 -21.94 5.13
N ASN A 55 19.59 -21.89 4.69
CA ASN A 55 20.11 -22.61 3.52
C ASN A 55 19.30 -22.34 2.24
N VAL A 56 18.74 -21.13 2.10
CA VAL A 56 17.96 -20.70 0.94
C VAL A 56 18.85 -19.90 -0.02
N LYS A 57 19.30 -20.54 -1.09
CA LYS A 57 20.11 -19.90 -2.14
C LYS A 57 19.22 -19.26 -3.20
N ILE A 58 19.04 -17.94 -3.13
CA ILE A 58 18.30 -17.15 -4.13
C ILE A 58 19.07 -15.90 -4.55
N SER A 59 18.78 -15.37 -5.73
CA SER A 59 19.41 -14.15 -6.22
C SER A 59 18.85 -12.91 -5.52
N ARG A 60 19.64 -11.82 -5.52
CA ARG A 60 19.17 -10.48 -5.13
C ARG A 60 17.87 -10.10 -5.84
N ARG A 61 17.74 -10.40 -7.13
CA ARG A 61 16.55 -10.06 -7.92
C ARG A 61 15.33 -10.84 -7.43
N THR A 62 15.51 -12.12 -7.14
CA THR A 62 14.48 -12.98 -6.55
C THR A 62 14.02 -12.47 -5.19
N VAL A 63 14.95 -12.01 -4.32
CA VAL A 63 14.60 -11.34 -3.05
C VAL A 63 13.75 -10.10 -3.31
N CYS A 64 14.16 -9.25 -4.25
CA CYS A 64 13.42 -8.04 -4.62
C CYS A 64 12.00 -8.39 -5.07
N ASP A 65 11.85 -9.38 -5.96
CA ASP A 65 10.56 -9.83 -6.49
C ASP A 65 9.66 -10.38 -5.38
N ILE A 66 10.20 -11.22 -4.48
CA ILE A 66 9.47 -11.72 -3.31
C ILE A 66 9.03 -10.58 -2.42
N ARG A 67 9.93 -9.64 -2.10
CA ARG A 67 9.60 -8.49 -1.26
C ARG A 67 8.51 -7.63 -1.86
N ASN A 68 8.61 -7.30 -3.15
CA ASN A 68 7.59 -6.52 -3.85
C ASN A 68 6.25 -7.25 -3.83
N LYS A 69 6.26 -8.55 -4.17
CA LYS A 69 5.06 -9.39 -4.23
C LYS A 69 4.34 -9.52 -2.89
N TYR A 70 5.09 -9.64 -1.80
CA TYR A 70 4.54 -9.84 -0.44
C TYR A 70 4.58 -8.56 0.40
N LEU A 71 4.71 -7.41 -0.25
CA LEU A 71 4.65 -6.08 0.36
C LEU A 71 5.62 -5.93 1.54
N ILE A 72 6.85 -6.42 1.39
CA ILE A 72 7.90 -6.28 2.39
C ILE A 72 8.69 -5.00 2.07
N PRO A 73 8.63 -3.96 2.93
CA PRO A 73 9.29 -2.69 2.68
C PRO A 73 10.80 -2.81 2.51
N ASN A 74 11.39 -1.76 1.95
CA ASN A 74 12.84 -1.70 1.79
C ASN A 74 13.56 -1.40 3.09
N ILE A 75 14.76 -1.97 3.25
CA ILE A 75 15.58 -1.90 4.46
C ILE A 75 16.19 -0.53 4.72
N LYS A 76 15.65 0.52 4.11
CA LYS A 76 15.97 1.86 4.58
C LYS A 76 15.41 1.91 5.99
N LYS A 77 16.30 2.07 6.98
CA LYS A 77 15.96 2.40 8.38
C LYS A 77 14.67 3.20 8.32
N ILE A 78 13.58 2.58 8.75
CA ILE A 78 12.45 3.34 9.23
C ILE A 78 13.10 4.03 10.42
N GLU A 79 13.56 5.27 10.24
CA GLU A 79 13.73 6.11 11.41
C GLU A 79 12.38 5.99 12.12
N GLU A 80 12.38 5.43 13.32
CA GLU A 80 11.27 5.40 14.26
C GLU A 80 10.82 6.83 14.66
N LYS A 81 11.03 7.82 13.79
CA LYS A 81 10.36 9.10 13.84
C LYS A 81 8.93 8.91 13.36
N ASN A 82 8.12 8.38 14.27
CA ASN A 82 6.79 8.87 14.57
C ASN A 82 6.01 9.34 13.32
N LEU A 83 5.23 8.44 12.73
CA LEU A 83 4.07 8.83 11.94
C LEU A 83 3.09 9.72 12.71
N THR A 84 3.23 9.75 14.03
CA THR A 84 2.56 10.67 14.94
C THR A 84 3.02 12.13 14.83
N LEU A 85 4.11 12.46 14.11
CA LEU A 85 4.63 13.84 14.06
C LEU A 85 4.42 14.63 12.75
N TYR A 86 3.74 14.10 11.73
CA TYR A 86 3.42 14.89 10.52
C TYR A 86 1.94 15.06 10.21
N PHE A 87 1.08 14.91 11.22
CA PHE A 87 -0.34 15.26 11.11
C PHE A 87 -0.70 16.62 11.73
N ASN A 88 0.27 17.35 12.30
CA ASN A 88 0.00 18.58 13.06
C ASN A 88 0.03 19.88 12.24
N ASN A 89 0.50 19.88 10.99
CA ASN A 89 0.58 21.11 10.21
C ASN A 89 -0.35 21.08 8.99
N PHE A 90 -1.49 21.78 9.15
CA PHE A 90 -2.56 22.13 8.20
C PHE A 90 -3.66 21.07 7.94
N ASN A 91 -4.87 21.39 8.42
CA ASN A 91 -6.17 20.75 8.12
C ASN A 91 -6.20 19.21 8.25
N ASN A 92 -5.98 18.75 9.48
CA ASN A 92 -6.05 17.35 9.94
C ASN A 92 -7.46 16.73 9.81
N ASN A 93 -8.48 17.54 9.49
CA ASN A 93 -9.85 17.05 9.37
C ASN A 93 -10.11 16.53 7.95
N ARG A 94 -10.54 15.27 7.87
CA ARG A 94 -11.09 14.68 6.65
C ARG A 94 -12.22 15.58 6.12
N ARG A 95 -12.11 15.99 4.85
CA ARG A 95 -13.11 16.82 4.17
C ARG A 95 -13.87 15.98 3.17
N LEU A 96 -15.18 16.24 3.01
CA LEU A 96 -15.97 15.57 2.00
C LEU A 96 -15.40 15.88 0.60
N LEU A 97 -15.27 14.86 -0.24
CA LEU A 97 -14.75 14.97 -1.60
C LEU A 97 -15.81 15.60 -2.52
N ASN A 98 -15.91 16.93 -2.48
CA ASN A 98 -16.83 17.71 -3.29
C ASN A 98 -16.14 18.96 -3.86
N LYS A 99 -16.78 19.62 -4.83
CA LYS A 99 -16.21 20.79 -5.52
C LYS A 99 -15.93 21.96 -4.55
N GLU A 100 -16.76 22.14 -3.53
CA GLU A 100 -16.64 23.20 -2.52
C GLU A 100 -15.38 23.04 -1.66
N ASN A 101 -15.17 21.86 -1.08
CA ASN A 101 -13.99 21.58 -0.27
C ASN A 101 -12.69 21.54 -1.09
N ILE A 102 -12.78 21.29 -2.40
CA ILE A 102 -11.63 21.35 -3.30
C ILE A 102 -11.33 22.79 -3.72
N SER A 103 -12.33 23.67 -3.81
CA SER A 103 -12.14 25.05 -4.27
C SER A 103 -11.25 25.86 -3.33
N ILE A 104 -11.33 25.58 -2.03
CA ILE A 104 -10.54 26.20 -0.95
C ILE A 104 -9.06 25.77 -0.90
N ILE A 105 -8.67 24.76 -1.68
CA ILE A 105 -7.26 24.32 -1.76
C ILE A 105 -6.47 25.35 -2.57
N GLU A 106 -5.27 25.69 -2.10
CA GLU A 106 -4.29 26.52 -2.82
C GLU A 106 -4.02 25.98 -4.24
N ASN A 107 -3.94 26.88 -5.21
CA ASN A 107 -3.53 26.50 -6.57
C ASN A 107 -2.05 26.06 -6.56
N ASN A 108 -1.69 25.09 -7.39
CA ASN A 108 -0.32 24.56 -7.52
C ASN A 108 0.27 23.98 -6.22
N LEU A 109 -0.59 23.62 -5.26
CA LEU A 109 -0.17 23.00 -4.02
C LEU A 109 0.43 21.61 -4.29
N LYS A 110 1.70 21.42 -3.94
CA LYS A 110 2.39 20.14 -4.00
C LYS A 110 2.20 19.37 -2.69
N GLY A 111 1.98 18.07 -2.78
CA GLY A 111 1.82 17.26 -1.58
C GLY A 111 1.27 15.86 -1.82
N VAL A 112 0.97 15.19 -0.71
CA VAL A 112 0.33 13.89 -0.66
C VAL A 112 -1.13 14.06 -0.25
N TYR A 113 -1.99 13.17 -0.71
CA TYR A 113 -3.37 13.08 -0.30
C TYR A 113 -3.75 11.64 -0.02
N GLU A 114 -4.71 11.47 0.87
CA GLU A 114 -5.42 10.22 1.07
C GLU A 114 -6.88 10.40 0.69
N LEU A 115 -7.50 9.34 0.18
CA LEU A 115 -8.94 9.19 0.10
C LEU A 115 -9.38 8.20 1.16
N SER A 116 -10.54 8.44 1.74
CA SER A 116 -11.11 7.55 2.76
C SER A 116 -12.61 7.35 2.53
N SER A 117 -13.10 6.16 2.84
CA SER A 117 -14.53 5.88 2.94
C SER A 117 -15.11 6.43 4.25
N ASN A 118 -16.43 6.59 4.28
CA ASN A 118 -17.15 6.83 5.52
C ASN A 118 -17.08 5.61 6.46
N GLU A 119 -17.25 4.43 5.87
CA GLU A 119 -17.21 3.14 6.55
C GLU A 119 -15.79 2.61 6.69
N LYS A 120 -15.57 1.72 7.65
CA LYS A 120 -14.30 1.01 7.81
C LYS A 120 -14.24 -0.15 6.83
N ILE A 121 -13.04 -0.44 6.33
CA ILE A 121 -12.74 -1.57 5.47
C ILE A 121 -11.80 -2.49 6.23
N PHE A 122 -12.02 -3.80 6.08
CA PHE A 122 -11.16 -4.81 6.67
C PHE A 122 -9.87 -4.98 5.84
N TYR A 123 -8.73 -4.86 6.50
CA TYR A 123 -7.40 -5.23 5.98
C TYR A 123 -6.85 -6.40 6.81
N PRO A 124 -5.85 -7.15 6.32
CA PRO A 124 -5.37 -8.37 6.99
C PRO A 124 -5.06 -8.24 8.49
N PHE A 125 -4.53 -7.10 8.94
CA PHE A 125 -4.14 -6.91 10.34
C PHE A 125 -5.15 -6.09 11.17
N ALA A 126 -5.88 -5.16 10.54
CA ALA A 126 -6.81 -4.27 11.25
C ALA A 126 -7.78 -3.58 10.28
N GLU A 127 -8.85 -3.01 10.83
CA GLU A 127 -9.77 -2.16 10.06
C GLU A 127 -9.20 -0.75 9.83
N ASN A 128 -9.42 -0.19 8.64
CA ASN A 128 -9.10 1.21 8.35
C ASN A 128 -10.07 1.84 7.34
N LYS A 129 -10.20 3.17 7.35
CA LYS A 129 -11.07 3.92 6.41
C LYS A 129 -10.35 4.41 5.16
N VAL A 130 -9.01 4.48 5.17
CA VAL A 130 -8.21 4.91 4.02
C VAL A 130 -8.32 3.86 2.93
N ILE A 131 -8.56 4.31 1.71
CA ILE A 131 -8.76 3.46 0.52
C ILE A 131 -7.74 3.74 -0.57
N TYR A 132 -7.11 4.92 -0.54
CA TYR A 132 -6.14 5.35 -1.53
C TYR A 132 -5.19 6.37 -0.93
N ILE A 133 -3.90 6.27 -1.24
CA ILE A 133 -2.87 7.25 -0.94
C ILE A 133 -2.21 7.61 -2.28
N GLY A 134 -2.06 8.89 -2.57
CA GLY A 134 -1.39 9.34 -3.78
C GLY A 134 -0.72 10.69 -3.60
N SER A 135 0.18 11.04 -4.51
CA SER A 135 0.82 12.35 -4.52
C SER A 135 0.56 13.15 -5.80
N SER A 136 0.77 14.46 -5.71
CA SER A 136 0.69 15.35 -6.86
C SER A 136 1.49 16.63 -6.67
N ASN A 137 2.02 17.14 -7.78
CA ASN A 137 2.55 18.50 -7.87
C ASN A 137 1.44 19.58 -7.94
N ASN A 138 0.18 19.18 -8.05
CA ASN A 138 -0.99 20.05 -8.01
C ASN A 138 -2.19 19.30 -7.44
N LEU A 139 -2.27 19.27 -6.11
CA LEU A 139 -3.30 18.58 -5.33
C LEU A 139 -4.71 19.04 -5.71
N LYS A 140 -4.92 20.35 -5.92
CA LYS A 140 -6.23 20.88 -6.31
C LYS A 140 -6.68 20.30 -7.65
N LYS A 141 -5.82 20.33 -8.67
CA LYS A 141 -6.13 19.78 -10.00
C LYS A 141 -6.36 18.27 -9.90
N ARG A 142 -5.52 17.55 -9.16
CA ARG A 142 -5.68 16.11 -8.94
C ARG A 142 -6.99 15.79 -8.25
N LEU A 143 -7.34 16.45 -7.16
CA LEU A 143 -8.59 16.15 -6.44
C LEU A 143 -9.83 16.47 -7.27
N LYS A 144 -9.80 17.54 -8.08
CA LYS A 144 -10.89 17.85 -9.03
C LYS A 144 -11.20 16.67 -9.96
N THR A 145 -10.19 15.90 -10.38
CA THR A 145 -10.40 14.74 -11.27
C THR A 145 -11.29 13.66 -10.67
N TYR A 146 -11.38 13.55 -9.33
CA TYR A 146 -12.30 12.61 -8.68
C TYR A 146 -13.75 13.10 -8.65
N THR A 147 -13.96 14.42 -8.78
CA THR A 147 -15.30 15.04 -8.88
C THR A 147 -15.75 15.28 -10.32
N SER A 148 -14.87 15.07 -11.30
CA SER A 148 -15.18 15.16 -12.72
C SER A 148 -15.18 13.77 -13.35
N LYS A 149 -15.97 13.55 -14.41
CA LYS A 149 -16.08 12.25 -15.10
C LYS A 149 -14.78 11.77 -15.81
N THR A 150 -13.70 12.52 -15.69
CA THR A 150 -12.50 12.39 -16.52
C THR A 150 -11.29 11.93 -15.70
N ALA A 151 -10.62 10.90 -16.23
CA ALA A 151 -9.31 10.38 -15.83
C ALA A 151 -9.20 9.77 -14.43
N HIS A 152 -9.46 8.45 -14.31
CA HIS A 152 -9.03 7.53 -13.23
C HIS A 152 -9.19 6.07 -13.68
N THR A 153 -8.62 5.13 -12.93
CA THR A 153 -8.90 3.70 -13.11
C THR A 153 -10.38 3.42 -12.92
N ASN A 154 -10.90 2.38 -13.58
CA ASN A 154 -12.30 1.97 -13.42
C ASN A 154 -12.63 1.66 -11.96
N ASP A 155 -11.68 1.08 -11.21
CA ASP A 155 -11.86 0.76 -9.79
C ASP A 155 -12.15 2.00 -8.94
N ILE A 156 -11.39 3.08 -9.12
CA ILE A 156 -11.62 4.31 -8.36
C ILE A 156 -12.93 4.97 -8.79
N LYS A 157 -13.25 4.96 -10.09
CA LYS A 157 -14.52 5.51 -10.59
C LYS A 157 -15.72 4.77 -10.03
N ASN A 158 -15.70 3.45 -10.07
CA ASN A 158 -16.76 2.59 -9.55
C ASN A 158 -16.88 2.80 -8.04
N PHE A 159 -15.76 2.79 -7.31
CA PHE A 159 -15.78 3.03 -5.87
C PHE A 159 -16.42 4.37 -5.49
N ILE A 160 -16.07 5.47 -6.18
CA ILE A 160 -16.67 6.78 -5.92
C ILE A 160 -18.15 6.81 -6.29
N LYS A 161 -18.56 6.10 -7.33
CA LYS A 161 -19.97 6.02 -7.75
C LYS A 161 -20.82 5.24 -6.76
N ASP A 162 -20.28 4.14 -6.24
CA ASP A 162 -21.00 3.20 -5.37
C ASP A 162 -21.02 3.66 -3.89
N ASN A 163 -20.22 4.67 -3.53
CA ASN A 163 -20.11 5.18 -2.16
C ASN A 163 -20.53 6.65 -2.10
N GLU A 164 -21.60 6.95 -1.34
CA GLU A 164 -22.15 8.30 -1.24
C GLU A 164 -21.21 9.32 -0.56
N LYS A 165 -20.31 8.87 0.32
CA LYS A 165 -19.48 9.75 1.15
C LYS A 165 -18.02 9.31 1.14
N ILE A 166 -17.26 9.92 0.23
CA ILE A 166 -15.80 9.84 0.18
C ILE A 166 -15.21 11.10 0.79
N TYR A 167 -14.16 10.91 1.59
CA TYR A 167 -13.42 11.99 2.20
C TYR A 167 -12.01 12.06 1.62
N PHE A 168 -11.40 13.23 1.69
CA PHE A 168 -9.98 13.40 1.43
C PHE A 168 -9.31 14.16 2.55
N ARG A 169 -8.01 13.94 2.63
CA ARG A 169 -7.09 14.72 3.47
C ARG A 169 -5.81 14.97 2.67
N ILE A 170 -5.15 16.08 2.94
CA ILE A 170 -3.91 16.47 2.26
C ILE A 170 -2.78 16.77 3.23
N ILE A 171 -1.55 16.59 2.77
CA ILE A 171 -0.31 16.97 3.45
C ILE A 171 0.53 17.76 2.45
N LYS A 172 0.79 19.03 2.76
CA LYS A 172 1.66 19.90 1.95
C LYS A 172 3.11 19.49 2.16
N THR A 173 3.80 19.14 1.08
CA THR A 173 5.23 18.80 1.12
C THR A 173 5.84 18.95 -0.27
N PHE A 174 7.11 19.38 -0.32
CA PHE A 174 7.88 19.44 -1.56
C PHE A 174 8.37 18.05 -1.98
N ASP A 175 8.63 17.16 -1.03
CA ASP A 175 9.13 15.78 -1.24
C ASP A 175 7.99 14.76 -1.37
N TYR A 176 6.91 15.16 -2.05
CA TYR A 176 5.64 14.43 -2.06
C TYR A 176 5.73 12.97 -2.56
N GLN A 177 6.67 12.66 -3.46
CA GLN A 177 6.88 11.30 -3.95
C GLN A 177 7.49 10.39 -2.87
N GLU A 178 8.47 10.90 -2.13
CA GLU A 178 9.10 10.14 -1.05
C GLU A 178 8.14 9.98 0.13
N TYR A 179 7.38 11.02 0.44
CA TYR A 179 6.34 10.97 1.48
C TYR A 179 5.22 9.98 1.14
N GLU A 180 4.74 9.95 -0.10
CA GLU A 180 3.76 8.93 -0.54
C GLU A 180 4.29 7.52 -0.31
N LYS A 181 5.54 7.26 -0.71
CA LYS A 181 6.17 5.95 -0.51
C LYS A 181 6.22 5.57 0.97
N LYS A 182 6.67 6.49 1.84
CA LYS A 182 6.72 6.25 3.29
C LYS A 182 5.35 5.96 3.89
N LEU A 183 4.32 6.69 3.46
CA LEU A 183 2.94 6.47 3.91
C LEU A 183 2.37 5.13 3.45
N ILE A 184 2.65 4.73 2.21
CA ILE A 184 2.26 3.40 1.70
C ILE A 184 2.99 2.28 2.45
N ASP A 185 4.31 2.38 2.59
CA ASP A 185 5.11 1.37 3.31
C ASP A 185 4.64 1.23 4.78
N THR A 186 4.29 2.35 5.40
CA THR A 186 3.68 2.38 6.73
C THR A 186 2.32 1.69 6.75
N PHE A 187 1.44 2.04 5.80
CA PHE A 187 0.09 1.49 5.74
C PHE A 187 0.15 -0.03 5.64
N ILE A 188 1.04 -0.55 4.79
CA ILE A 188 1.31 -1.98 4.67
C ILE A 188 1.78 -2.58 6.01
N ASN A 189 2.69 -1.92 6.72
CA ASN A 189 3.19 -2.44 8.01
C ASN A 189 2.08 -2.52 9.08
N LEU A 190 1.19 -1.52 9.12
CA LEU A 190 0.12 -1.44 10.12
C LEU A 190 -1.09 -2.31 9.77
N TYR A 191 -1.45 -2.41 8.50
CA TYR A 191 -2.71 -3.01 8.04
C TYR A 191 -2.52 -4.31 7.26
N GLY A 192 -1.28 -4.64 6.86
CA GLY A 192 -0.91 -5.89 6.22
C GLY A 192 -1.10 -5.96 4.71
N ASP A 193 -1.64 -4.89 4.10
CA ASP A 193 -1.85 -4.78 2.66
C ASP A 193 -1.80 -3.31 2.20
N LEU A 194 -1.81 -3.06 0.89
CA LEU A 194 -2.00 -1.74 0.30
C LEU A 194 -3.41 -1.21 0.59
N PRO A 195 -3.62 0.13 0.58
CA PRO A 195 -4.96 0.66 0.51
C PRO A 195 -5.70 0.08 -0.71
N ARG A 196 -6.98 -0.25 -0.56
CA ARG A 196 -7.76 -1.06 -1.52
C ARG A 196 -7.67 -0.62 -2.99
N LEU A 197 -7.54 0.68 -3.25
CA LEU A 197 -7.49 1.26 -4.60
C LEU A 197 -6.07 1.64 -5.05
N ASN A 198 -5.06 1.46 -4.20
CA ASN A 198 -3.67 1.56 -4.61
C ASN A 198 -3.29 0.32 -5.41
N THR A 199 -2.66 0.53 -6.57
CA THR A 199 -2.03 -0.54 -7.34
C THR A 199 -0.53 -0.35 -7.27
N GLN A 200 0.23 -1.40 -6.96
CA GLN A 200 1.67 -1.34 -7.16
C GLN A 200 1.97 -1.24 -8.65
N ARG A 201 2.91 -0.36 -9.01
CA ARG A 201 3.45 -0.26 -10.37
C ARG A 201 4.02 -1.60 -10.89
N ILE A 202 4.47 -2.48 -9.99
CA ILE A 202 5.07 -3.78 -10.27
C ILE A 202 4.00 -4.87 -10.50
N LEU A 203 2.79 -4.72 -9.96
CA LEU A 203 1.69 -5.70 -10.14
C LEU A 203 0.98 -5.59 -11.50
N LYS A 204 1.19 -4.47 -12.24
CA LYS A 204 0.62 -4.30 -13.59
C LYS A 204 1.11 -5.35 -14.59
N GLU A 205 2.27 -5.98 -14.36
CA GLU A 205 2.80 -7.01 -15.24
C GLU A 205 2.23 -8.41 -14.96
N PHE A 206 1.48 -8.59 -13.86
CA PHE A 206 1.00 -9.92 -13.42
C PHE A 206 -0.52 -10.03 -13.31
N ILE A 207 -1.27 -8.95 -13.55
CA ILE A 207 -2.73 -8.98 -13.55
C ILE A 207 -3.22 -8.70 -14.97
N ILE A 208 -3.43 -9.77 -15.73
CA ILE A 208 -4.31 -9.74 -16.88
C ILE A 208 -5.72 -9.90 -16.32
N ALA A 209 -6.53 -8.84 -16.42
CA ALA A 209 -7.95 -8.90 -16.13
C ALA A 209 -8.62 -9.87 -17.12
N LYS A 210 -9.57 -10.64 -16.61
CA LYS A 210 -10.54 -11.36 -17.45
C LYS A 210 -11.54 -10.37 -18.02
#